data_AF-C7N7P5-F1
#
_entry.id   AF-C7N7P5-F1
#
_cell.length_a   1.000
_cell.length_b   1.000
_cell.length_c   1.000
_cell.angle_alpha   90.00
_cell.angle_beta   90.00
_cell.angle_gamma   90.00
#
_symmetry.space_group_name_H-M   'P 1'
#
loop_
_entity.id
_entity.type
_entity.pdbx_description
1 polymer ?
#
loop_
_entity_poly.entity_id
_entity_poly.type
_entity_poly.pdbx_seq_one_letter_code
_entity_poly.pdbx_strand_id
1 'polypeptide(L)'
;MGNRAVITTPERKLGLYLHWNGGRDTVEPLLRYCELKGYRDPAKDDYGWARMCQVMGNFFGGTNSVGIMPYTTDERMDPGDNGIYVVDGWKIVDRIGLYDGFVEQQEYDFDQMLRDFDRSMPEEERLGEFLDSVEVPVGELRIGDEVWMFSHYDDWKAYPIVGFGQPEFNRISVWVEGENGKTEVTYPDLPYVAWMDHDGDFSWNSNNYVHGPMARIKPRG
;
A
#
# COMPACT_ATOMS: atom_id res chain seq x y z
N MET A 1 11.70 18.96 21.52
CA MET A 1 10.62 17.95 21.54
C MET A 1 11.10 16.77 20.74
N GLY A 2 10.80 15.53 21.15
CA GLY A 2 11.31 14.34 20.48
C GLY A 2 10.53 13.93 19.23
N ASN A 3 9.23 14.31 19.14
CA ASN A 3 8.29 13.84 18.12
C ASN A 3 8.44 12.33 17.88
N ARG A 4 8.33 11.54 18.95
CA ARG A 4 8.64 10.11 18.97
C ARG A 4 7.39 9.25 18.89
N ALA A 5 7.54 8.05 18.34
CA ALA A 5 6.49 7.04 18.30
C ALA A 5 7.08 5.64 18.36
N VAL A 6 6.24 4.66 18.72
CA VAL A 6 6.48 3.24 18.42
C VAL A 6 5.36 2.72 17.53
N ILE A 7 5.70 1.92 16.52
CA ILE A 7 4.73 1.20 15.69
C ILE A 7 4.86 -0.30 16.02
N THR A 8 3.75 -0.97 16.30
CA THR A 8 3.67 -2.42 16.60
C THR A 8 2.47 -3.06 15.93
N THR A 9 2.39 -4.39 15.90
CA THR A 9 1.21 -5.15 15.45
C THR A 9 0.35 -5.59 16.65
N PRO A 10 -0.89 -6.08 16.45
CA PRO A 10 -1.70 -6.61 17.54
C PRO A 10 -1.00 -7.67 18.40
N GLU A 11 -0.12 -8.51 17.82
CA GLU A 11 0.61 -9.52 18.59
C GLU A 11 1.69 -8.94 19.52
N ARG A 12 2.07 -7.67 19.36
CA ARG A 12 3.07 -7.00 20.20
C ARG A 12 4.38 -7.80 20.30
N LYS A 13 4.91 -8.24 19.15
CA LYS A 13 6.20 -8.96 19.09
C LYS A 13 7.39 -8.05 18.83
N LEU A 14 7.23 -7.09 17.91
CA LEU A 14 8.25 -6.14 17.50
C LEU A 14 7.71 -4.71 17.62
N GLY A 15 8.61 -3.77 17.89
CA GLY A 15 8.36 -2.34 17.84
C GLY A 15 9.35 -1.66 16.91
N LEU A 16 8.83 -0.87 15.97
CA LEU A 16 9.61 0.12 15.23
C LEU A 16 9.54 1.45 15.98
N TYR A 17 10.67 1.87 16.55
CA TYR A 17 10.82 3.15 17.22
C TYR A 17 11.23 4.24 16.25
N LEU A 18 10.55 5.37 16.32
CA LEU A 18 10.86 6.59 15.59
C LEU A 18 11.26 7.69 16.58
N HIS A 19 12.41 8.31 16.32
CA HIS A 19 12.83 9.54 16.99
C HIS A 19 12.81 10.65 15.96
N TRP A 20 11.88 11.60 16.12
CA TRP A 20 11.36 12.50 15.09
C TRP A 20 10.34 11.84 14.15
N ASN A 21 9.43 12.63 13.55
CA ASN A 21 8.39 12.19 12.63
C ASN A 21 7.51 11.03 13.15
N GLY A 22 7.21 11.04 14.45
CA GLY A 22 6.30 10.08 15.08
C GLY A 22 4.82 10.47 15.02
N GLY A 23 4.47 11.65 14.50
CA GLY A 23 3.09 12.10 14.34
C GLY A 23 2.30 11.27 13.35
N ARG A 24 0.97 11.28 13.50
CA ARG A 24 0.06 10.48 12.66
C ARG A 24 0.14 10.94 11.20
N ASP A 25 0.34 12.23 10.99
CA ASP A 25 0.59 12.87 9.70
C ASP A 25 1.88 12.40 8.99
N THR A 26 2.74 11.64 9.68
CA THR A 26 3.86 10.90 9.06
C THR A 26 3.62 9.40 9.02
N VAL A 27 3.09 8.81 10.10
CA VAL A 27 2.90 7.37 10.22
C VAL A 27 1.85 6.85 9.24
N GLU A 28 0.75 7.57 9.01
CA GLU A 28 -0.26 7.15 8.03
C GLU A 28 0.30 7.15 6.59
N PRO A 29 0.98 8.20 6.11
CA PRO A 29 1.68 8.15 4.82
C PRO A 29 2.72 7.04 4.73
N LEU A 30 3.48 6.74 5.79
CA LEU A 30 4.46 5.64 5.78
C LEU A 30 3.78 4.30 5.50
N LEU A 31 2.73 4.00 6.26
CA LEU A 31 1.99 2.75 6.11
C LEU A 31 1.37 2.67 4.71
N ARG A 32 0.78 3.77 4.24
CA ARG A 32 0.22 3.86 2.89
C ARG A 32 1.29 3.67 1.80
N TYR A 33 2.47 4.24 1.95
CA TYR A 33 3.57 4.06 1.01
C TYR A 33 3.99 2.58 0.93
N CYS A 34 4.10 1.91 2.09
CA CYS A 34 4.43 0.49 2.14
C CYS A 34 3.34 -0.40 1.50
N GLU A 35 2.07 -0.06 1.73
CA GLU A 35 0.92 -0.71 1.07
C GLU A 35 0.99 -0.55 -0.46
N LEU A 36 1.22 0.68 -0.93
CA LEU A 36 1.34 0.98 -2.35
C LEU A 36 2.54 0.30 -3.00
N LYS A 37 3.66 0.12 -2.28
CA LYS A 37 4.79 -0.69 -2.74
C LYS A 37 4.48 -2.20 -2.85
N GLY A 38 3.31 -2.64 -2.39
CA GLY A 38 2.95 -4.06 -2.38
C GLY A 38 3.72 -4.86 -1.32
N TYR A 39 4.30 -4.19 -0.32
CA TYR A 39 5.03 -4.87 0.72
C TYR A 39 4.10 -5.74 1.57
N ARG A 40 4.66 -6.85 2.06
CA ARG A 40 3.93 -7.82 2.89
C ARG A 40 3.50 -7.18 4.21
N ASP A 41 2.32 -7.57 4.65
CA ASP A 41 1.76 -7.18 5.93
C ASP A 41 2.71 -7.50 7.11
N PRO A 42 3.11 -6.52 7.93
CA PRO A 42 4.00 -6.73 9.07
C PRO A 42 3.41 -7.59 10.18
N ALA A 43 2.09 -7.81 10.22
CA ALA A 43 1.45 -8.76 11.14
C ALA A 43 1.62 -10.22 10.69
N LYS A 44 1.88 -10.47 9.40
CA LYS A 44 2.01 -11.82 8.84
C LYS A 44 3.43 -12.36 8.90
N ASP A 45 4.43 -11.55 8.59
CA ASP A 45 5.84 -11.95 8.62
C ASP A 45 6.83 -10.79 8.89
N ASP A 46 8.10 -11.16 9.08
CA ASP A 46 9.18 -10.22 9.39
C ASP A 46 9.62 -9.37 8.16
N TYR A 47 9.20 -9.72 6.94
CA TYR A 47 9.59 -8.96 5.73
C TYR A 47 8.88 -7.60 5.67
N GLY A 48 7.63 -7.52 6.12
CA GLY A 48 6.91 -6.24 6.23
C GLY A 48 7.65 -5.26 7.13
N TRP A 49 8.14 -5.72 8.28
CA TRP A 49 8.98 -4.94 9.19
C TRP A 49 10.26 -4.46 8.53
N ALA A 50 10.99 -5.36 7.85
CA ALA A 50 12.24 -5.01 7.19
C ALA A 50 12.04 -3.89 6.15
N ARG A 51 10.97 -3.94 5.37
CA ARG A 51 10.68 -2.92 4.34
C ARG A 51 10.19 -1.61 4.94
N MET A 52 9.36 -1.62 5.97
CA MET A 52 8.98 -0.39 6.68
C MET A 52 10.19 0.30 7.33
N CYS A 53 11.09 -0.47 7.96
CA CYS A 53 12.35 0.03 8.49
C CYS A 53 13.24 0.61 7.38
N GLN A 54 13.30 -0.03 6.21
CA GLN A 54 14.05 0.47 5.06
C GLN A 54 13.50 1.82 4.59
N VAL A 55 12.18 1.95 4.44
CA VAL A 55 11.56 3.21 4.00
C VAL A 55 11.88 4.34 4.96
N MET A 56 11.69 4.14 6.26
CA MET A 56 12.02 5.17 7.26
C MET A 56 13.51 5.45 7.36
N GLY A 57 14.36 4.42 7.30
CA GLY A 57 15.81 4.56 7.34
C GLY A 57 16.34 5.38 6.16
N ASN A 58 15.85 5.12 4.96
CA ASN A 58 16.16 5.90 3.76
C ASN A 58 15.64 7.34 3.88
N PHE A 59 14.43 7.54 4.40
CA PHE A 59 13.83 8.86 4.57
C PHE A 59 14.62 9.75 5.52
N PHE A 60 14.95 9.27 6.72
CA PHE A 60 15.77 10.05 7.65
C PHE A 60 17.20 10.21 7.15
N GLY A 61 17.73 9.19 6.48
CA GLY A 61 19.15 9.08 6.16
C GLY A 61 20.04 8.98 7.42
N GLY A 62 21.34 8.86 7.19
CA GLY A 62 22.33 8.84 8.28
C GLY A 62 22.29 7.56 9.14
N THR A 63 22.54 7.69 10.44
CA THR A 63 22.76 6.54 11.36
C THR A 63 21.84 6.50 12.58
N ASN A 64 20.90 7.44 12.71
CA ASN A 64 20.08 7.63 13.90
C ASN A 64 18.58 7.72 13.53
N SER A 65 17.71 7.92 14.53
CA SER A 65 16.27 8.22 14.38
C SER A 65 15.32 7.05 14.11
N VAL A 66 15.82 5.87 13.74
CA VAL A 66 15.02 4.64 13.60
C VAL A 66 15.62 3.53 14.46
N GLY A 67 14.78 2.80 15.19
CA GLY A 67 15.19 1.62 15.95
C GLY A 67 14.20 0.48 15.79
N ILE A 68 14.67 -0.76 15.81
CA ILE A 68 13.82 -1.95 15.87
C ILE A 68 14.18 -2.76 17.11
N MET A 69 13.17 -3.24 17.84
CA MET A 69 13.38 -3.96 19.08
C MET A 69 12.25 -4.96 19.37
N PRO A 70 12.52 -6.01 20.17
CA PRO A 70 11.46 -6.82 20.75
C PRO A 70 10.52 -5.95 21.56
N TYR A 71 9.23 -6.12 21.33
CA TYR A 71 8.21 -5.42 22.10
C TYR A 71 8.02 -6.12 23.46
N THR A 72 7.90 -5.34 24.54
CA THR A 72 7.84 -5.89 25.90
C THR A 72 6.50 -5.62 26.58
N THR A 73 6.25 -4.38 27.02
CA THR A 73 4.95 -3.93 27.53
C THR A 73 4.67 -2.52 27.04
N ASP A 74 3.40 -2.15 26.97
CA ASP A 74 2.99 -0.84 26.49
C ASP A 74 3.65 0.29 27.30
N GLU A 75 3.74 0.16 28.63
CA GLU A 75 4.34 1.18 29.50
C GLU A 75 5.86 1.34 29.31
N ARG A 76 6.57 0.28 28.92
CA ARG A 76 8.02 0.33 28.68
C ARG A 76 8.36 0.84 27.28
N MET A 77 7.46 0.59 26.35
CA MET A 77 7.63 0.93 24.93
C MET A 77 7.13 2.33 24.62
N ASP A 78 6.22 2.88 25.43
CA ASP A 78 5.60 4.18 25.20
C ASP A 78 6.63 5.33 25.25
N PRO A 79 6.80 6.09 24.15
CA PRO A 79 7.67 7.25 24.13
C PRO A 79 7.04 8.50 24.78
N GLY A 80 5.74 8.50 25.05
CA GLY A 80 4.97 9.59 25.66
C GLY A 80 4.59 10.74 24.72
N ASP A 81 5.27 10.92 23.58
CA ASP A 81 5.01 12.02 22.66
C ASP A 81 3.78 11.73 21.78
N ASN A 82 3.87 10.73 20.90
CA ASN A 82 2.79 10.29 20.01
C ASN A 82 2.26 8.89 20.37
N GLY A 83 2.69 8.33 21.49
CA GLY A 83 2.29 7.00 21.94
C GLY A 83 2.77 5.86 21.02
N ILE A 84 2.01 4.77 21.06
CA ILE A 84 2.21 3.55 20.29
C ILE A 84 1.08 3.42 19.28
N TYR A 85 1.43 3.23 18.01
CA TYR A 85 0.50 2.85 16.95
C TYR A 85 0.44 1.34 16.87
N VAL A 86 -0.77 0.77 16.96
CA VAL A 86 -1.00 -0.63 16.63
C VAL A 86 -1.51 -0.69 15.20
N VAL A 87 -0.84 -1.46 14.35
CA VAL A 87 -1.16 -1.58 12.92
C VAL A 87 -1.53 -3.01 12.56
N ASP A 88 -2.59 -3.16 11.78
CA ASP A 88 -3.02 -4.44 11.20
C ASP A 88 -3.14 -4.26 9.69
N GLY A 89 -2.42 -5.08 8.92
CA GLY A 89 -2.07 -4.71 7.56
C GLY A 89 -1.23 -3.43 7.54
N TRP A 90 -1.64 -2.49 6.71
CA TRP A 90 -1.03 -1.18 6.57
C TRP A 90 -1.94 -0.06 7.11
N LYS A 91 -2.74 -0.36 8.14
CA LYS A 91 -3.66 0.59 8.75
C LYS A 91 -3.47 0.64 10.25
N ILE A 92 -3.57 1.85 10.82
CA ILE A 92 -3.63 2.03 12.26
C ILE A 92 -5.00 1.54 12.75
N VAL A 93 -4.99 0.58 13.67
CA VAL A 93 -6.21 0.03 14.29
C VAL A 93 -6.37 0.41 15.75
N ASP A 94 -5.30 0.84 16.41
CA ASP A 94 -5.34 1.32 17.79
C ASP A 94 -4.20 2.32 18.09
N ARG A 95 -4.35 3.10 19.16
CA ARG A 95 -3.38 4.09 19.62
C ARG A 95 -3.29 4.07 21.16
N ILE A 96 -2.13 3.73 21.69
CA ILE A 96 -1.90 3.50 23.13
C ILE A 96 -0.92 4.57 23.67
N GLY A 97 -1.02 4.90 24.96
CA GLY A 97 -0.01 5.75 25.64
C GLY A 97 -0.16 7.26 25.38
N LEU A 98 -1.32 7.71 24.91
CA LEU A 98 -1.59 9.15 24.78
C LEU A 98 -1.81 9.78 26.16
N TYR A 99 -1.21 10.94 26.38
CA TYR A 99 -1.40 11.71 27.60
C TYR A 99 -2.71 12.51 27.57
N ASP A 100 -3.19 12.90 28.76
CA ASP A 100 -4.39 13.73 28.90
C ASP A 100 -4.20 15.10 28.23
N GLY A 101 -5.10 15.42 27.29
CA GLY A 101 -5.02 16.66 26.51
C GLY A 101 -4.09 16.55 25.29
N PHE A 102 -3.71 15.35 24.87
CA PHE A 102 -3.02 15.11 23.61
C PHE A 102 -3.77 15.76 22.43
N VAL A 103 -3.01 16.42 21.56
CA VAL A 103 -3.48 17.00 20.31
C VAL A 103 -2.65 16.40 19.19
N GLU A 104 -3.33 15.87 18.17
CA GLU A 104 -2.65 15.23 17.04
C GLU A 104 -1.84 16.26 16.24
N GLN A 105 -0.63 15.86 15.82
CA GLN A 105 0.22 16.65 14.93
C GLN A 105 -0.46 16.81 13.57
N GLN A 106 -0.33 18.00 12.97
CA GLN A 106 -0.85 18.36 11.64
C GLN A 106 0.15 19.27 10.91
N GLU A 107 1.42 18.89 10.93
CA GLU A 107 2.51 19.65 10.30
C GLU A 107 2.73 19.23 8.85
N TYR A 108 2.45 17.97 8.50
CA TYR A 108 2.72 17.42 7.17
C TYR A 108 1.45 17.15 6.37
N ASP A 109 1.48 17.55 5.10
CA ASP A 109 0.48 17.14 4.12
C ASP A 109 0.70 15.69 3.71
N PHE A 110 -0.39 14.93 3.61
CA PHE A 110 -0.36 13.48 3.39
C PHE A 110 0.32 13.12 2.06
N ASP A 111 -0.09 13.76 0.96
CA ASP A 111 0.43 13.48 -0.38
C ASP A 111 1.86 13.97 -0.52
N GLN A 112 2.19 15.11 0.10
CA GLN A 112 3.55 15.61 0.15
C GLN A 112 4.47 14.62 0.89
N MET A 113 4.02 14.08 2.03
CA MET A 113 4.78 13.10 2.81
C MET A 113 5.02 11.79 2.05
N LEU A 114 4.03 11.31 1.28
CA LEU A 114 4.21 10.18 0.36
C LEU A 114 5.32 10.45 -0.66
N ARG A 115 5.35 11.65 -1.25
CA ARG A 115 6.39 12.03 -2.22
C ARG A 115 7.75 12.21 -1.56
N ASP A 116 7.80 12.62 -0.30
CA ASP A 116 9.04 12.69 0.47
C ASP A 116 9.63 11.29 0.71
N PHE A 117 8.80 10.32 1.09
CA PHE A 117 9.23 8.92 1.17
C PHE A 117 9.73 8.41 -0.19
N ASP A 118 8.98 8.66 -1.25
CA ASP A 118 9.34 8.25 -2.61
C ASP A 118 10.70 8.81 -3.05
N ARG A 119 10.91 10.12 -2.87
CA ARG A 119 12.19 10.77 -3.23
C ARG A 119 13.37 10.20 -2.47
N SER A 120 13.17 9.73 -1.24
CA SER A 120 14.24 9.14 -0.44
C SER A 120 14.56 7.70 -0.82
N MET A 121 13.74 7.03 -1.64
CA MET A 121 14.06 5.69 -2.13
C MET A 121 15.10 5.72 -3.27
N PRO A 122 15.85 4.63 -3.49
CA PRO A 122 16.62 4.43 -4.72
C PRO A 122 15.74 4.66 -5.96
N GLU A 123 16.30 5.24 -7.02
CA GLU A 123 15.51 5.66 -8.20
C GLU A 123 14.67 4.54 -8.80
N GLU A 124 15.24 3.33 -8.90
CA GLU A 124 14.56 2.14 -9.43
C GLU A 124 13.43 1.60 -8.52
N GLU A 125 13.40 2.04 -7.25
CA GLU A 125 12.43 1.61 -6.25
C GLU A 125 11.30 2.62 -5.99
N ARG A 126 11.32 3.76 -6.67
CA ARG A 126 10.30 4.80 -6.53
C ARG A 126 8.98 4.38 -7.19
N LEU A 127 7.86 4.73 -6.56
CA LEU A 127 6.51 4.65 -7.13
C LEU A 127 6.29 5.70 -8.23
N GLY A 128 6.93 6.88 -8.14
CA GLY A 128 6.86 7.91 -9.16
C GLY A 128 5.43 8.31 -9.53
N GLU A 129 5.11 8.31 -10.83
CA GLU A 129 3.77 8.68 -11.36
C GLU A 129 2.61 7.83 -10.80
N PHE A 130 2.90 6.65 -10.22
CA PHE A 130 1.85 5.84 -9.58
C PHE A 130 1.20 6.57 -8.40
N LEU A 131 1.93 7.47 -7.73
CA LEU A 131 1.39 8.30 -6.65
C LEU A 131 0.33 9.29 -7.15
N ASP A 132 0.32 9.61 -8.44
CA ASP A 132 -0.69 10.48 -9.07
C ASP A 132 -1.91 9.68 -9.56
N SER A 133 -1.95 8.36 -9.33
CA SER A 133 -3.03 7.51 -9.80
C SER A 133 -4.36 7.82 -9.13
N VAL A 134 -5.44 7.74 -9.91
CA VAL A 134 -6.81 7.85 -9.41
C VAL A 134 -7.45 6.47 -9.39
N GLU A 135 -8.24 6.22 -8.35
CA GLU A 135 -8.98 4.98 -8.22
C GLU A 135 -10.37 5.13 -8.85
N VAL A 136 -10.73 4.20 -9.74
CA VAL A 136 -12.01 4.19 -10.46
C VAL A 136 -12.64 2.80 -10.37
N PRO A 137 -13.98 2.68 -10.34
CA PRO A 137 -14.63 1.38 -10.48
C PRO A 137 -14.24 0.72 -11.81
N VAL A 138 -13.98 -0.59 -11.79
CA VAL A 138 -13.60 -1.34 -13.01
C VAL A 138 -14.66 -1.22 -14.12
N GLY A 139 -15.94 -1.10 -13.75
CA GLY A 139 -17.03 -0.87 -14.71
C GLY A 139 -17.03 0.50 -15.39
N GLU A 140 -16.20 1.45 -14.93
CA GLU A 140 -16.05 2.78 -15.54
C GLU A 140 -14.81 2.91 -16.45
N LEU A 141 -14.02 1.84 -16.56
CA LEU A 141 -12.85 1.79 -17.45
C LEU A 141 -13.26 1.88 -18.92
N ARG A 142 -12.38 2.45 -19.73
CA ARG A 142 -12.57 2.69 -21.16
C ARG A 142 -11.33 2.24 -21.93
N ILE A 143 -11.53 1.85 -23.19
CA ILE A 143 -10.40 1.62 -24.11
C ILE A 143 -9.54 2.88 -24.14
N GLY A 144 -8.23 2.71 -23.96
CA GLY A 144 -7.24 3.78 -23.88
C GLY A 144 -6.96 4.32 -22.48
N ASP A 145 -7.75 4.01 -21.45
CA ASP A 145 -7.36 4.31 -20.06
C ASP A 145 -6.05 3.58 -19.73
N GLU A 146 -5.07 4.27 -19.17
CA GLU A 146 -3.80 3.68 -18.72
C GLU A 146 -3.95 3.15 -17.29
N VAL A 147 -4.15 1.84 -17.16
CA VAL A 147 -4.29 1.15 -15.86
C VAL A 147 -2.94 0.73 -15.33
N TRP A 148 -2.68 1.00 -14.05
CA TRP A 148 -1.52 0.51 -13.34
C TRP A 148 -1.70 -0.96 -12.97
N MET A 149 -0.82 -1.80 -13.51
CA MET A 149 -0.73 -3.23 -13.24
C MET A 149 0.48 -3.50 -12.35
N PHE A 150 0.29 -4.35 -11.34
CA PHE A 150 1.40 -4.82 -10.53
C PHE A 150 2.04 -6.03 -11.20
N SER A 151 3.33 -5.93 -11.48
CA SER A 151 4.04 -6.93 -12.26
C SER A 151 4.63 -8.05 -11.40
N HIS A 152 5.05 -9.14 -12.04
CA HIS A 152 5.75 -10.25 -11.39
C HIS A 152 7.15 -9.88 -10.86
N TYR A 153 7.62 -8.67 -11.17
CA TYR A 153 8.88 -8.11 -10.69
C TYR A 153 8.68 -7.13 -9.52
N ASP A 154 7.51 -7.17 -8.86
CA ASP A 154 7.15 -6.31 -7.72
C ASP A 154 7.19 -4.79 -8.03
N ASP A 155 6.85 -4.41 -9.27
CA ASP A 155 6.78 -3.03 -9.73
C ASP A 155 5.43 -2.67 -10.37
N TRP A 156 5.08 -1.38 -10.34
CA TRP A 156 3.88 -0.86 -10.99
C TRP A 156 4.21 -0.35 -12.39
N LYS A 157 3.42 -0.78 -13.38
CA LYS A 157 3.51 -0.29 -14.76
C LYS A 157 2.14 0.03 -15.32
N ALA A 158 2.03 1.16 -16.01
CA ALA A 158 0.80 1.56 -16.66
C ALA A 158 0.70 0.94 -18.05
N TYR A 159 -0.46 0.36 -18.37
CA TYR A 159 -0.75 -0.20 -19.69
C TYR A 159 -2.13 0.25 -20.16
N PRO A 160 -2.31 0.54 -21.46
CA PRO A 160 -3.62 0.95 -21.97
C PRO A 160 -4.59 -0.24 -21.99
N ILE A 161 -5.83 -0.01 -21.59
CA ILE A 161 -6.94 -0.94 -21.85
C ILE A 161 -7.14 -1.03 -23.36
N VAL A 162 -7.14 -2.25 -23.90
CA VAL A 162 -7.32 -2.50 -25.34
C VAL A 162 -8.56 -3.31 -25.67
N GLY A 163 -9.25 -3.84 -24.67
CA GLY A 163 -10.55 -4.47 -24.88
C GLY A 163 -11.22 -4.94 -23.59
N PHE A 164 -12.40 -5.53 -23.79
CA PHE A 164 -13.24 -6.12 -22.76
C PHE A 164 -13.71 -7.47 -23.28
N GLY A 165 -13.65 -8.49 -22.43
CA GLY A 165 -14.11 -9.82 -22.80
C GLY A 165 -13.49 -10.89 -21.92
N GLN A 166 -13.86 -12.15 -22.13
CA GLN A 166 -13.06 -13.29 -21.72
C GLN A 166 -13.25 -14.44 -22.72
N PRO A 167 -12.24 -14.75 -23.56
CA PRO A 167 -12.36 -15.87 -24.48
C PRO A 167 -12.44 -17.18 -23.70
N GLU A 168 -13.15 -18.17 -24.25
CA GLU A 168 -13.46 -19.44 -23.56
C GLU A 168 -12.22 -20.17 -23.03
N PHE A 169 -11.10 -20.08 -23.75
CA PHE A 169 -9.84 -20.72 -23.40
C PHE A 169 -9.07 -20.02 -22.26
N ASN A 170 -9.48 -18.81 -21.85
CA ASN A 170 -8.80 -18.02 -20.82
C ASN A 170 -9.82 -17.31 -19.90
N ARG A 171 -10.83 -18.04 -19.45
CA ARG A 171 -11.85 -17.51 -18.53
C ARG A 171 -11.33 -17.42 -17.10
N ILE A 172 -11.50 -16.25 -16.50
CA ILE A 172 -11.15 -15.95 -15.11
C ILE A 172 -12.42 -16.00 -14.29
N SER A 173 -12.46 -16.90 -13.31
CA SER A 173 -13.56 -16.99 -12.36
C SER A 173 -13.54 -15.81 -11.39
N VAL A 174 -14.71 -15.21 -11.20
CA VAL A 174 -14.96 -14.19 -10.18
C VAL A 174 -15.98 -14.74 -9.19
N TRP A 175 -15.60 -14.71 -7.92
CA TRP A 175 -16.46 -15.12 -6.81
C TRP A 175 -17.32 -13.92 -6.40
N VAL A 176 -18.64 -14.09 -6.48
CA VAL A 176 -19.61 -13.06 -6.10
C VAL A 176 -20.47 -13.57 -4.94
N GLU A 177 -20.86 -12.68 -4.04
CA GLU A 177 -21.79 -13.04 -2.96
C GLU A 177 -23.21 -13.05 -3.53
N GLY A 178 -23.84 -14.23 -3.56
CA GLY A 178 -25.21 -14.41 -4.01
C GLY A 178 -26.21 -13.96 -2.95
N GLU A 179 -27.47 -13.72 -3.35
CA GLU A 179 -28.54 -13.16 -2.51
C GLU A 179 -28.83 -13.95 -1.21
N ASN A 180 -28.44 -15.23 -1.19
CA ASN A 180 -28.63 -16.12 -0.05
C ASN A 180 -27.41 -16.18 0.90
N GLY A 181 -26.44 -15.27 0.75
CA GLY A 181 -25.15 -15.31 1.48
C GLY A 181 -24.24 -16.46 1.04
N LYS A 182 -24.52 -17.08 -0.12
CA LYS A 182 -23.69 -18.13 -0.72
C LYS A 182 -22.81 -17.52 -1.79
N THR A 183 -21.54 -17.88 -1.81
CA THR A 183 -20.63 -17.46 -2.87
C THR A 183 -20.92 -18.23 -4.16
N GLU A 184 -21.12 -17.50 -5.26
CA GLU A 184 -21.32 -18.04 -6.60
C GLU A 184 -20.10 -17.73 -7.48
N VAL A 185 -19.80 -18.63 -8.42
CA VAL A 185 -18.72 -18.44 -9.40
C VAL A 185 -19.32 -17.93 -10.69
N THR A 186 -18.82 -16.79 -11.17
CA THR A 186 -19.21 -16.17 -12.43
C THR A 186 -18.00 -15.96 -13.32
N TYR A 187 -18.25 -15.70 -14.61
CA TYR A 187 -17.22 -15.45 -15.62
C TYR A 187 -17.59 -14.18 -16.40
N PRO A 188 -17.56 -13.00 -15.75
CA PRO A 188 -17.91 -11.75 -16.40
C PRO A 188 -16.85 -11.38 -17.45
N ASP A 189 -17.25 -10.62 -18.46
CA ASP A 189 -16.28 -9.93 -19.31
C ASP A 189 -15.43 -9.00 -18.43
N LEU A 190 -14.11 -9.06 -18.61
CA LEU A 190 -13.16 -8.24 -17.86
C LEU A 190 -12.38 -7.34 -18.83
N PRO A 191 -11.98 -6.13 -18.39
CA PRO A 191 -11.04 -5.33 -19.15
C PRO A 191 -9.66 -5.98 -19.16
N TYR A 192 -8.97 -5.88 -20.29
CA TYR A 192 -7.59 -6.33 -20.44
C TYR A 192 -6.69 -5.27 -21.10
N VAL A 193 -5.42 -5.28 -20.70
CA VAL A 193 -4.40 -4.31 -21.10
C VAL A 193 -3.43 -4.83 -22.17
N ALA A 194 -2.76 -3.91 -22.85
CA ALA A 194 -1.68 -4.22 -23.79
C ALA A 194 -0.34 -4.52 -23.10
N TRP A 195 -0.29 -5.59 -22.28
CA TRP A 195 0.94 -5.98 -21.58
C TRP A 195 1.64 -7.19 -22.22
N MET A 196 1.05 -8.38 -22.14
CA MET A 196 1.63 -9.62 -22.69
C MET A 196 0.98 -9.94 -24.03
N ASP A 197 1.65 -9.57 -25.12
CA ASP A 197 1.20 -9.81 -26.50
C ASP A 197 1.30 -11.29 -26.91
N HIS A 198 0.38 -11.72 -27.77
CA HIS A 198 0.41 -13.01 -28.46
C HIS A 198 -0.14 -12.82 -29.88
N ASP A 199 0.75 -12.49 -30.83
CA ASP A 199 0.41 -12.22 -32.24
C ASP A 199 -0.68 -11.15 -32.41
N GLY A 200 -0.70 -10.13 -31.54
CA GLY A 200 -1.70 -9.06 -31.51
C GLY A 200 -2.93 -9.35 -30.63
N ASP A 201 -3.03 -10.53 -30.02
CA ASP A 201 -4.12 -10.91 -29.12
C ASP A 201 -3.73 -10.77 -27.64
N PHE A 202 -4.08 -9.63 -27.05
CA PHE A 202 -3.89 -9.37 -25.63
C PHE A 202 -4.92 -10.05 -24.71
N SER A 203 -6.01 -10.61 -25.26
CA SER A 203 -6.99 -11.35 -24.45
C SER A 203 -6.48 -12.74 -24.03
N TRP A 204 -5.39 -13.20 -24.66
CA TRP A 204 -4.87 -14.54 -24.50
C TRP A 204 -4.21 -14.81 -23.15
N ASN A 205 -3.55 -13.81 -22.55
CA ASN A 205 -2.82 -13.98 -21.30
C ASN A 205 -3.66 -13.51 -20.09
N SER A 206 -3.88 -14.38 -19.10
CA SER A 206 -4.64 -14.05 -17.90
C SER A 206 -4.06 -12.89 -17.09
N ASN A 207 -2.75 -12.63 -17.19
CA ASN A 207 -2.10 -11.53 -16.49
C ASN A 207 -2.42 -10.14 -17.07
N ASN A 208 -3.03 -10.07 -18.26
CA ASN A 208 -3.44 -8.80 -18.86
C ASN A 208 -4.74 -8.27 -18.27
N TYR A 209 -5.47 -9.07 -17.49
CA TYR A 209 -6.80 -8.71 -17.01
C TYR A 209 -6.74 -7.90 -15.72
N VAL A 210 -7.58 -6.86 -15.64
CA VAL A 210 -7.72 -6.07 -14.42
C VAL A 210 -8.64 -6.83 -13.46
N HIS A 211 -8.15 -7.08 -12.24
CA HIS A 211 -8.86 -7.83 -11.22
C HIS A 211 -9.43 -6.92 -10.12
N GLY A 212 -10.53 -7.36 -9.51
CA GLY A 212 -11.16 -6.67 -8.39
C GLY A 212 -12.20 -5.62 -8.82
N PRO A 213 -12.83 -4.94 -7.85
CA PRO A 213 -13.89 -3.97 -8.12
C PRO A 213 -13.38 -2.57 -8.53
N MET A 214 -12.13 -2.24 -8.16
CA MET A 214 -11.52 -0.94 -8.37
C MET A 214 -10.19 -1.10 -9.11
N ALA A 215 -9.86 -0.12 -9.96
CA ALA A 215 -8.61 -0.03 -10.68
C ALA A 215 -7.94 1.32 -10.45
N ARG A 216 -6.61 1.35 -10.46
CA ARG A 216 -5.84 2.60 -10.46
C ARG A 216 -5.46 2.94 -11.89
N ILE A 217 -5.81 4.15 -12.32
CA ILE A 217 -5.45 4.66 -13.65
C ILE A 217 -4.57 5.90 -13.52
N LYS A 218 -3.79 6.18 -14.55
CA LYS A 218 -3.29 7.55 -14.75
C LYS A 218 -4.50 8.49 -14.89
N PRO A 219 -4.43 9.71 -14.34
CA PRO A 219 -5.49 10.70 -14.52
C PRO A 219 -5.82 10.87 -16.01
N ARG A 220 -7.10 10.85 -16.35
CA ARG A 220 -7.56 11.18 -17.70
C ARG A 220 -7.22 12.64 -17.99
N GLY A 221 -6.59 12.90 -19.13
CA GLY A 221 -6.31 14.26 -19.62
C GLY A 221 -7.57 15.02 -20.00
#